data_AF-A0A1F6WY47-F1
#
_entry.id   AF-A0A1F6WY47-F1
#
_cell.length_a   1.000
_cell.length_b   1.000
_cell.length_c   1.000
_cell.angle_alpha   90.00
_cell.angle_beta   90.00
_cell.angle_gamma   90.00
#
_symmetry.space_group_name_H-M   'P 1'
#
loop_
_entity.id
_entity.type
_entity.pdbx_description
1 polymer ?
#
loop_
_entity_poly.entity_id
_entity_poly.type
_entity_poly.pdbx_seq_one_letter_code
_entity_poly.pdbx_strand_id
1 'polypeptide(L)' 'MSSMEKNPGPEKPTDMQIVLFISGHIMEPCKDEKGNNIRDFYMREAQRYLDENVITEPIARKTLKDIIDVYSKKTEK' A
#
# COMPACT_ATOMS: atom_id res chain seq x y z
N MET A 1 8.47 42.98 -9.85
CA MET A 1 7.19 42.30 -9.53
C MET A 1 7.54 40.94 -8.95
N SER A 2 7.36 40.78 -7.64
CA SER A 2 7.68 39.52 -6.94
C SER A 2 6.50 38.56 -7.13
N SER A 3 6.68 37.52 -7.92
CA SER A 3 5.72 36.43 -8.02
C SER A 3 5.95 35.47 -6.85
N MET A 4 5.09 35.57 -5.84
CA MET A 4 4.94 34.52 -4.82
C MET A 4 4.28 33.30 -5.47
N GLU A 5 5.09 32.33 -5.87
CA GLU A 5 4.61 31.03 -6.31
C GLU A 5 4.03 30.29 -5.09
N LYS A 6 2.72 29.98 -5.15
CA LYS A 6 2.03 29.16 -4.17
C LYS A 6 2.73 27.81 -4.09
N ASN A 7 3.29 27.47 -2.91
CA ASN A 7 3.67 26.09 -2.60
C ASN A 7 2.45 25.19 -2.82
N PRO A 8 2.43 24.27 -3.81
CA PRO A 8 1.42 23.22 -3.81
C PRO A 8 1.65 22.41 -2.54
N GLY A 9 0.63 22.30 -1.69
CA GLY A 9 0.67 21.39 -0.55
C GLY A 9 0.98 19.96 -1.04
N PRO A 10 1.43 19.06 -0.15
CA PRO A 10 1.80 17.71 -0.55
C PRO A 10 0.62 17.07 -1.31
N GLU A 11 0.87 16.70 -2.57
CA GLU A 11 -0.10 16.02 -3.40
C GLU A 11 -0.52 14.74 -2.67
N LYS A 12 -1.83 14.50 -2.55
CA LYS A 12 -2.31 13.25 -1.97
C LYS A 12 -1.79 12.09 -2.82
N PRO A 13 -1.29 11.01 -2.20
CA PRO A 13 -0.81 9.87 -2.97
C PRO A 13 -1.95 9.32 -3.81
N THR A 14 -1.63 8.98 -5.05
CA THR A 14 -2.60 8.29 -5.93
C THR A 14 -2.86 6.88 -5.42
N ASP A 15 -4.01 6.32 -5.78
CA ASP A 15 -4.38 4.94 -5.49
C ASP A 15 -3.26 3.96 -5.86
N MET A 16 -2.65 4.14 -7.02
CA MET A 16 -1.50 3.33 -7.45
C MET A 16 -0.25 3.54 -6.59
N GLN A 17 0.05 4.75 -6.14
CA GLN A 17 1.18 4.99 -5.22
C GLN A 17 0.97 4.28 -3.88
N ILE A 18 -0.26 4.31 -3.35
CA ILE A 18 -0.62 3.58 -2.14
C ILE A 18 -0.43 2.07 -2.34
N VAL A 19 -0.94 1.53 -3.44
CA VAL A 19 -0.81 0.11 -3.75
C VAL A 19 0.65 -0.29 -3.88
N LEU A 20 1.47 0.45 -4.64
CA LEU A 20 2.89 0.17 -4.80
C LEU A 20 3.64 0.21 -3.46
N PHE A 21 3.31 1.17 -2.60
CA PHE A 21 3.90 1.28 -1.27
C PHE A 21 3.60 0.05 -0.40
N ILE A 22 2.33 -0.31 -0.28
CA ILE A 22 1.90 -1.49 0.50
C ILE A 22 2.51 -2.77 -0.09
N SER A 23 2.50 -2.89 -1.41
CA SER A 23 3.02 -4.04 -2.15
C SER A 23 4.51 -4.25 -1.89
N GLY A 24 5.31 -3.17 -1.90
CA GLY A 24 6.74 -3.23 -1.59
C GLY A 24 7.00 -3.87 -0.23
N HIS A 25 6.25 -3.46 0.78
CA HIS A 25 6.37 -4.02 2.13
C HIS A 25 5.83 -5.46 2.27
N ILE A 26 4.93 -5.90 1.41
CA ILE A 26 4.47 -7.30 1.38
C ILE A 26 5.53 -8.19 0.71
N MET A 27 6.05 -7.76 -0.44
CA MET A 27 7.02 -8.51 -1.23
C MET A 27 8.37 -8.61 -0.51
N GLU A 28 8.87 -7.49 -0.01
CA GLU A 28 10.15 -7.37 0.70
C GLU A 28 9.92 -6.80 2.10
N PRO A 29 9.39 -7.62 3.04
CA PRO A 29 9.06 -7.11 4.35
C PRO A 29 10.29 -6.76 5.16
N CYS A 30 10.27 -5.57 5.73
CA CYS A 30 11.22 -5.18 6.75
C CYS A 30 10.88 -5.83 8.10
N LYS A 31 11.81 -5.71 9.04
CA LYS A 31 11.54 -6.04 10.43
C LYS A 31 11.21 -4.76 11.18
N ASP A 32 10.28 -4.84 12.14
CA ASP A 32 10.10 -3.76 13.10
C ASP A 32 11.32 -3.63 14.04
N GLU A 33 11.29 -2.65 14.94
CA GLU A 33 12.33 -2.42 15.94
C GLU A 33 12.54 -3.63 16.89
N LYS A 34 11.60 -4.58 16.92
CA LYS A 34 11.64 -5.81 17.72
C LYS A 34 12.03 -7.04 16.91
N GLY A 35 12.31 -6.89 15.62
CA GLY A 35 12.66 -8.00 14.73
C GLY A 35 11.48 -8.76 14.13
N ASN A 36 10.23 -8.33 14.36
CA ASN A 36 9.04 -8.98 13.83
C ASN A 36 8.85 -8.64 12.35
N ASN A 37 8.42 -9.63 11.57
CA ASN A 37 8.08 -9.44 10.17
C ASN A 37 6.80 -8.60 10.05
N ILE A 38 6.89 -7.43 9.43
CA ILE A 38 5.74 -6.53 9.27
C ILE A 38 4.85 -6.89 8.07
N ARG A 39 5.17 -7.95 7.32
CA ARG A 39 4.34 -8.43 6.19
C ARG A 39 2.88 -8.60 6.61
N ASP A 40 2.62 -9.25 7.74
CA ASP A 40 1.25 -9.48 8.24
C ASP A 40 0.52 -8.19 8.60
N PHE A 41 1.27 -7.14 8.97
CA PHE A 41 0.68 -5.81 9.17
C PHE A 41 0.22 -5.24 7.82
N TYR A 42 1.10 -5.21 6.82
CA TYR A 42 0.76 -4.67 5.50
C TYR A 42 -0.27 -5.51 4.74
N MET A 43 -0.31 -6.83 4.96
CA MET A 43 -1.37 -7.70 4.42
C MET A 43 -2.74 -7.34 5.00
N ARG A 44 -2.83 -7.08 6.31
CA ARG A 44 -4.09 -6.65 6.96
C ARG A 44 -4.49 -5.25 6.51
N GLU A 45 -3.55 -4.33 6.40
CA GLU A 45 -3.82 -2.98 5.86
C GLU A 45 -4.26 -3.04 4.39
N ALA A 46 -3.61 -3.84 3.55
CA ALA A 46 -4.01 -4.04 2.15
C ALA A 46 -5.48 -4.50 2.05
N GLN A 47 -5.87 -5.49 2.86
CA GLN A 47 -7.23 -6.00 2.89
C GLN A 47 -8.22 -4.92 3.34
N ARG A 48 -7.88 -4.19 4.42
CA ARG A 48 -8.68 -3.08 4.93
C ARG A 48 -8.91 -1.99 3.88
N TYR A 49 -7.89 -1.64 3.09
CA TYR A 49 -8.00 -0.61 2.05
C TYR A 49 -8.97 -1.02 0.93
N LEU A 50 -9.08 -2.32 0.64
CA LEU A 50 -10.09 -2.86 -0.29
C LEU A 50 -11.49 -2.83 0.31
N ASP A 51 -11.63 -3.19 1.60
CA ASP A 51 -12.90 -3.25 2.32
C ASP A 51 -13.50 -1.85 2.57
N GLU A 52 -12.67 -0.89 2.96
CA GLU A 52 -13.06 0.52 3.19
C GLU A 52 -13.21 1.33 1.89
N ASN A 53 -12.94 0.73 0.73
CA ASN A 53 -12.95 1.40 -0.57
C ASN A 53 -12.04 2.65 -0.64
N VAL A 54 -10.90 2.62 0.07
CA VAL A 54 -9.87 3.68 0.01
C VAL A 54 -9.29 3.75 -1.40
N ILE A 55 -9.05 2.59 -2.01
CA ILE A 55 -8.62 2.47 -3.41
C ILE A 55 -9.87 2.43 -4.28
N THR A 56 -10.04 3.45 -5.10
CA THR A 56 -11.19 3.65 -6.00
C THR A 56 -10.87 3.24 -7.43
N GLU A 57 -9.60 3.38 -7.85
CA GLU A 57 -9.15 3.04 -9.18
C GLU A 57 -9.23 1.52 -9.43
N PRO A 58 -9.95 1.05 -10.47
CA PRO A 58 -10.15 -0.37 -10.71
C PRO A 58 -8.85 -1.17 -10.88
N ILE A 59 -7.85 -0.57 -11.53
CA ILE A 59 -6.56 -1.21 -11.79
C ILE A 59 -5.81 -1.37 -10.47
N ALA A 60 -5.66 -0.30 -9.69
CA ALA A 60 -5.05 -0.35 -8.36
C ALA A 60 -5.72 -1.37 -7.44
N ARG A 61 -7.07 -1.42 -7.40
CA ARG A 61 -7.81 -2.41 -6.61
C ARG A 61 -7.47 -3.85 -7.02
N LYS A 62 -7.43 -4.09 -8.34
CA LYS A 62 -7.11 -5.42 -8.88
C LYS A 62 -5.67 -5.81 -8.50
N THR A 63 -4.71 -4.91 -8.67
CA THR A 63 -3.30 -5.14 -8.31
C THR A 63 -3.16 -5.48 -6.83
N LEU A 64 -3.78 -4.71 -5.94
CA LEU A 64 -3.72 -4.98 -4.51
C LEU A 64 -4.34 -6.34 -4.15
N LYS A 65 -5.46 -6.70 -4.78
CA LYS A 65 -6.12 -8.00 -4.60
C LYS A 65 -5.26 -9.18 -5.08
N ASP A 66 -4.65 -9.07 -6.27
CA ASP A 66 -3.77 -10.12 -6.80
C ASP A 66 -2.57 -10.35 -5.86
N ILE A 67 -2.02 -9.29 -5.28
CA ILE A 67 -0.90 -9.37 -4.33
C ILE A 67 -1.33 -10.07 -3.04
N ILE A 68 -2.48 -9.70 -2.48
CA ILE A 68 -3.02 -10.38 -1.30
C ILE A 68 -3.23 -11.88 -1.58
N ASP A 69 -3.82 -12.24 -2.73
CA ASP A 69 -4.07 -13.65 -3.09
C ASP A 69 -2.76 -14.46 -3.19
N VAL A 70 -1.74 -13.92 -3.87
CA VAL A 70 -0.43 -14.56 -4.05
C VAL A 70 0.26 -14.80 -2.71
N TYR A 71 0.22 -13.82 -1.80
CA TYR A 71 0.95 -13.89 -0.55
C TYR A 71 0.16 -14.54 0.60
N SER A 72 -1.17 -14.52 0.55
CA SER A 72 -2.02 -15.24 1.52
C SER A 72 -1.85 -16.76 1.38
N LYS A 73 -1.74 -17.29 0.15
CA LYS A 73 -1.53 -18.72 -0.11
C LYS A 73 -0.13 -19.21 0.23
N LYS A 74 0.86 -18.31 0.29
CA LYS A 74 2.25 -18.67 0.66
C LYS A 74 2.46 -18.90 2.15
N THR A 75 1.55 -18.41 2.99
CA THR A 75 1.62 -18.55 4.46
C THR A 75 1.10 -19.90 4.96
N GLU A 76 0.46 -20.72 4.13
CA GLU A 76 -0.10 -22.04 4.49
C GLU A 76 0.86 -23.23 4.25
N LYS A 77 2.18 -23.03 4.27
CA LYS A 77 3.16 -24.11 4.07
C LYS A 77 4.26 -24.15 5.11
#